data_AF-A0A8E2FA58-F1
#
_entry.id   AF-A0A8E2FA58-F1
#
_cell.length_a   1.000
_cell.length_b   1.000
_cell.length_c   1.000
_cell.angle_alpha   90.00
_cell.angle_beta   90.00
_cell.angle_gamma   90.00
#
_symmetry.space_group_name_H-M   'P 1'
#
loop_
_entity.id
_entity.type
_entity.pdbx_description
1 polymer ?
#
loop_
_entity_poly.entity_id
_entity_poly.type
_entity_poly.pdbx_seq_one_letter_code
_entity_poly.pdbx_strand_id
1 'polypeptide(L)'
;MNTYLRMAFAAAWSVLALGSMQVQDGDCDRPCLENLMSEYLTALAAHDRSRLPTAPGVKYVENGQMVRIGTGEWPIAGSPGKYRHVFADPESQQVAAITTIGENGVDSIYAVRLKVGEDGEISEIETQITRDPDGAARYEKMGQPEAVWLEAVPPAQRISRAMLIAQSNKYYSGMQRNDPKGNYSFFDKDCNRLEDALQTTNVKSGDAYGHSNDTVFASLGCEAQFQTGFLSFVTKIRDRRFPVVDEERQAVLAITTLDHNGTVRRLYSVNGTSSPIPAYFDVPRTLEAMEAFRLHGDKLFRIEMALTEVPYGMGSPFLASPAADLRGAGTNLTTAMPCDRACLDGVVDQVLQAMLAHDASSLPLAKGVRYSENGQFLGLGDGLWETLGQMARPGVDNYAARFADPPSGTAAYWGLSNEHSTPGVVALRIKVDSGKITEIEAIAVRAESPSARGGTMTLMRPSLPVEWEGNSLGRLDPVFQQNKTGFAGIPSTLMTAYFDGLERHSSAGVPFTSTCARRDNAGQGNLTCAAQMNGNGVSPNGLYNLTTTVRDRRILVADANRGVVLAVAMVDNPATGPAPLPATELVPSTYMIPQLIKINNGSISRIEGMVKWMPFGYTSSWAEENNSWTG
;
A
#
# COMPACT_ATOMS: atom_id res chain seq x y z
N MET A 1 82.31 -36.20 -14.96
CA MET A 1 81.83 -35.31 -13.88
C MET A 1 80.82 -34.36 -14.50
N ASN A 2 79.56 -34.77 -14.60
CA ASN A 2 78.45 -34.44 -13.69
C ASN A 2 78.16 -32.93 -13.57
N THR A 3 77.13 -32.50 -14.32
CA THR A 3 75.94 -31.71 -13.92
C THR A 3 76.05 -30.79 -12.71
N TYR A 4 75.58 -29.54 -12.84
CA TYR A 4 74.35 -29.06 -12.18
C TYR A 4 73.92 -27.68 -12.71
N LEU A 5 72.65 -27.63 -13.12
CA LEU A 5 71.86 -26.47 -13.52
C LEU A 5 71.33 -25.76 -12.26
N ARG A 6 71.42 -24.43 -12.17
CA ARG A 6 70.61 -23.62 -11.23
C ARG A 6 70.01 -22.42 -11.96
N MET A 7 68.68 -22.42 -12.04
CA MET A 7 67.84 -21.30 -12.44
C MET A 7 67.89 -20.20 -11.37
N ALA A 8 67.90 -18.94 -11.80
CA ALA A 8 67.51 -17.79 -11.00
C ALA A 8 66.44 -17.00 -11.78
N PHE A 9 65.26 -16.87 -11.19
CA PHE A 9 64.14 -16.07 -11.69
C PHE A 9 64.45 -14.58 -11.55
N ALA A 10 64.27 -13.81 -12.63
CA ALA A 10 64.19 -12.35 -12.59
C ALA A 10 62.70 -11.95 -12.72
N ALA A 11 62.14 -11.40 -11.64
CA ALA A 11 60.80 -10.79 -11.64
C ALA A 11 60.94 -9.32 -12.03
N ALA A 12 60.43 -8.94 -13.21
CA ALA A 12 60.25 -7.55 -13.59
C ALA A 12 58.89 -7.05 -13.05
N TRP A 13 58.93 -6.04 -12.19
CA TRP A 13 57.75 -5.37 -11.65
C TRP A 13 57.11 -4.48 -12.72
N SER A 14 55.88 -4.81 -13.12
CA SER A 14 54.99 -3.90 -13.85
C SER A 14 54.37 -2.92 -12.87
N VAL A 15 54.67 -1.63 -13.01
CA VAL A 15 53.98 -0.56 -12.27
C VAL A 15 52.57 -0.43 -12.85
N LEU A 16 51.58 -0.93 -12.11
CA LEU A 16 50.17 -0.60 -12.31
C LEU A 16 49.96 0.85 -11.91
N ALA A 17 49.73 1.73 -12.88
CA ALA A 17 49.19 3.06 -12.62
C ALA A 17 47.76 2.88 -12.09
N LEU A 18 47.61 2.94 -10.76
CA LEU A 18 46.32 3.14 -10.11
C LEU A 18 45.83 4.52 -10.52
N GLY A 19 44.93 4.56 -11.51
CA GLY A 19 44.11 5.73 -11.77
C GLY A 19 43.32 6.03 -10.50
N SER A 20 43.76 7.03 -9.76
CA SER A 20 42.98 7.61 -8.68
C SER A 20 41.78 8.28 -9.37
N MET A 21 40.57 7.75 -9.17
CA MET A 21 39.37 8.55 -9.41
C MET A 21 39.45 9.72 -8.44
N GLN A 22 39.82 10.89 -8.95
CA GLN A 22 39.65 12.12 -8.21
C GLN A 22 38.14 12.32 -8.08
N VAL A 23 37.63 12.26 -6.85
CA VAL A 23 36.34 12.85 -6.50
C VAL A 23 36.40 14.30 -6.98
N GLN A 24 35.62 14.64 -7.99
CA GLN A 24 35.49 16.02 -8.41
C GLN A 24 34.82 16.78 -7.26
N ASP A 25 35.52 17.78 -6.77
CA ASP A 25 34.99 18.83 -5.92
C ASP A 25 34.02 19.65 -6.79
N GLY A 26 32.73 19.27 -6.78
CA GLY A 26 31.67 19.89 -7.57
C GLY A 26 30.41 19.03 -7.63
N ASP A 27 29.25 19.69 -7.51
CA ASP A 27 27.91 19.08 -7.62
C ASP A 27 27.79 18.18 -8.87
N CYS A 28 27.15 17.01 -8.73
CA CYS A 28 26.99 16.01 -9.79
C CYS A 28 26.12 16.59 -10.93
N ASP A 29 26.70 16.74 -12.12
CA ASP A 29 26.02 17.23 -13.32
C ASP A 29 25.11 16.16 -13.96
N ARG A 30 24.41 16.48 -15.06
CA ARG A 30 23.48 15.53 -15.70
C ARG A 30 24.16 14.20 -16.07
N PRO A 31 25.28 14.16 -16.83
CA PRO A 31 25.95 12.90 -17.15
C PRO A 31 26.31 12.09 -15.90
N CYS A 32 26.82 12.74 -14.85
CA CYS A 32 27.10 12.12 -13.57
C CYS A 32 25.84 11.47 -12.95
N LEU A 33 24.73 12.21 -12.87
CA LEU A 33 23.45 11.74 -12.32
C LEU A 33 22.83 10.60 -13.15
N GLU A 34 22.82 10.72 -14.47
CA GLU A 34 22.30 9.68 -15.37
C GLU A 34 23.17 8.40 -15.31
N ASN A 35 24.48 8.52 -15.10
CA ASN A 35 25.38 7.40 -14.84
C ASN A 35 25.09 6.75 -13.47
N LEU A 36 24.91 7.54 -12.41
CA LEU A 36 24.54 7.03 -11.08
C LEU A 36 23.23 6.22 -11.13
N MET A 37 22.22 6.68 -11.86
CA MET A 37 20.98 5.92 -12.08
C MET A 37 21.24 4.60 -12.82
N SER A 38 22.18 4.58 -13.78
CA SER A 38 22.56 3.33 -14.48
C SER A 38 23.26 2.35 -13.55
N GLU A 39 24.15 2.83 -12.69
CA GLU A 39 24.84 2.04 -11.67
C GLU A 39 23.86 1.48 -10.64
N TYR A 40 22.89 2.30 -10.19
CA TYR A 40 21.80 1.87 -9.30
C TYR A 40 21.02 0.69 -9.87
N LEU A 41 20.50 0.81 -11.09
CA LEU A 41 19.71 -0.25 -11.72
C LEU A 41 20.55 -1.51 -11.98
N THR A 42 21.84 -1.34 -12.29
CA THR A 42 22.78 -2.46 -12.47
C THR A 42 23.08 -3.16 -11.13
N ALA A 43 23.19 -2.42 -10.03
CA ALA A 43 23.39 -2.96 -8.70
C ALA A 43 22.12 -3.70 -8.21
N LEU A 44 20.94 -3.13 -8.47
CA LEU A 44 19.64 -3.74 -8.18
C LEU A 44 19.52 -5.10 -8.85
N ALA A 45 19.73 -5.19 -10.17
CA ALA A 45 19.67 -6.45 -10.92
C ALA A 45 20.75 -7.47 -10.53
N ALA A 46 21.88 -7.00 -9.97
CA ALA A 46 22.93 -7.87 -9.45
C ALA A 46 22.69 -8.30 -7.99
N HIS A 47 21.61 -7.80 -7.36
CA HIS A 47 21.28 -7.99 -5.94
C HIS A 47 22.42 -7.56 -5.00
N ASP A 48 23.24 -6.60 -5.43
CA ASP A 48 24.47 -6.21 -4.73
C ASP A 48 24.51 -4.69 -4.46
N ARG A 49 23.92 -4.32 -3.33
CA ARG A 49 23.92 -2.92 -2.85
C ARG A 49 25.31 -2.39 -2.49
N SER A 50 26.31 -3.25 -2.28
CA SER A 50 27.66 -2.80 -1.92
C SER A 50 28.38 -2.09 -3.08
N ARG A 51 27.83 -2.19 -4.28
CA ARG A 51 28.27 -1.49 -5.49
C ARG A 51 27.89 0.00 -5.53
N LEU A 52 27.08 0.47 -4.58
CA LEU A 52 26.57 1.83 -4.57
C LEU A 52 27.20 2.67 -3.45
N PRO A 53 27.56 3.94 -3.73
CA PRO A 53 27.93 4.89 -2.68
C PRO A 53 26.66 5.31 -1.94
N THR A 54 26.38 4.69 -0.79
CA THR A 54 25.16 4.98 0.00
C THR A 54 25.55 5.59 1.34
N ALA A 55 24.89 6.70 1.68
CA ALA A 55 25.12 7.40 2.93
C ALA A 55 24.77 6.50 4.13
N PRO A 56 25.47 6.65 5.26
CA PRO A 56 25.03 6.06 6.52
C PRO A 56 23.58 6.45 6.82
N GLY A 57 22.71 5.46 7.01
CA GLY A 57 21.29 5.72 7.27
C GLY A 57 20.47 6.11 6.03
N VAL A 58 20.94 5.78 4.82
CA VAL A 58 20.17 5.93 3.57
C VAL A 58 18.71 5.53 3.75
N LYS A 59 17.79 6.43 3.38
CA LYS A 59 16.36 6.14 3.42
C LYS A 59 15.99 5.34 2.18
N TYR A 60 15.45 4.14 2.36
CA TYR A 60 14.95 3.32 1.26
C TYR A 60 13.45 3.10 1.41
N VAL A 61 12.71 3.42 0.36
CA VAL A 61 11.24 3.37 0.36
C VAL A 61 10.74 2.60 -0.86
N GLU A 62 9.88 1.60 -0.61
CA GLU A 62 9.15 0.85 -1.64
C GLU A 62 7.64 1.01 -1.42
N ASN A 63 6.91 1.50 -2.42
CA ASN A 63 5.46 1.71 -2.37
C ASN A 63 5.00 2.42 -1.07
N GLY A 64 5.70 3.51 -0.76
CA GLY A 64 5.47 4.34 0.42
C GLY A 64 5.93 3.73 1.76
N GLN A 65 6.50 2.52 1.78
CA GLN A 65 7.01 1.89 3.00
C GLN A 65 8.51 2.07 3.17
N MET A 66 8.92 2.57 4.34
CA MET A 66 10.32 2.62 4.70
C MET A 66 10.82 1.21 5.03
N VAL A 67 11.66 0.67 4.17
CA VAL A 67 12.19 -0.69 4.27
C VAL A 67 13.71 -0.68 4.29
N ARG A 68 14.32 -1.76 4.78
CA ARG A 68 15.78 -1.86 4.85
C ARG A 68 16.35 -2.08 3.44
N ILE A 69 17.34 -1.30 3.01
CA ILE A 69 18.04 -1.55 1.75
C ILE A 69 18.62 -2.99 1.71
N GLY A 70 18.43 -3.67 0.57
CA GLY A 70 18.73 -5.10 0.43
C GLY A 70 17.60 -6.04 0.86
N THR A 71 16.41 -5.50 1.18
CA THR A 71 15.15 -6.26 1.31
C THR A 71 14.15 -5.80 0.23
N GLY A 72 12.94 -6.35 0.22
CA GLY A 72 11.91 -5.98 -0.75
C GLY A 72 12.27 -6.48 -2.15
N GLU A 73 12.42 -5.55 -3.09
CA GLU A 73 12.73 -5.81 -4.49
C GLU A 73 14.18 -6.30 -4.71
N TRP A 74 15.13 -5.85 -3.87
CA TRP A 74 16.56 -6.15 -4.01
C TRP A 74 16.95 -7.63 -4.22
N PRO A 75 16.40 -8.60 -3.48
CA PRO A 75 16.78 -10.00 -3.64
C PRO A 75 16.14 -10.70 -4.85
N ILE A 76 15.19 -10.07 -5.54
CA ILE A 76 14.38 -10.72 -6.59
C ILE A 76 14.36 -9.97 -7.92
N ALA A 77 14.82 -8.71 -7.93
CA ALA A 77 14.80 -7.86 -9.10
C ALA A 77 15.53 -8.51 -10.29
N GLY A 78 14.85 -8.59 -11.42
CA GLY A 78 15.45 -8.93 -12.70
C GLY A 78 16.23 -7.76 -13.30
N SER A 79 16.81 -8.00 -14.48
CA SER A 79 17.40 -6.92 -15.27
C SER A 79 16.34 -5.90 -15.70
N PRO A 80 16.66 -4.60 -15.76
CA PRO A 80 15.80 -3.61 -16.38
C PRO A 80 15.45 -3.99 -17.82
N GLY A 81 14.22 -3.69 -18.24
CA GLY A 81 13.78 -3.90 -19.61
C GLY A 81 14.32 -2.86 -20.59
N LYS A 82 13.73 -2.83 -21.79
CA LYS A 82 14.16 -1.95 -22.89
C LYS A 82 13.81 -0.49 -22.62
N TYR A 83 12.62 -0.24 -22.08
CA TYR A 83 12.16 1.12 -21.85
C TYR A 83 12.88 1.74 -20.66
N ARG A 84 13.48 2.90 -20.87
CA ARG A 84 14.13 3.67 -19.81
C ARG A 84 14.01 5.17 -20.08
N HIS A 85 13.31 5.87 -19.19
CA HIS A 85 13.14 7.31 -19.25
C HIS A 85 13.77 7.95 -18.01
N VAL A 86 14.88 8.68 -18.19
CA VAL A 86 15.66 9.29 -17.10
C VAL A 86 15.49 10.81 -17.07
N PHE A 87 15.28 11.34 -15.87
CA PHE A 87 15.20 12.77 -15.56
C PHE A 87 16.32 13.14 -14.60
N ALA A 88 17.07 14.20 -14.90
CA ALA A 88 18.18 14.64 -14.05
C ALA A 88 18.01 16.11 -13.66
N ASP A 89 18.27 16.38 -12.38
CA ASP A 89 18.16 17.70 -11.77
C ASP A 89 19.46 18.00 -10.99
N PRO A 90 20.48 18.55 -11.69
CA PRO A 90 21.74 18.94 -11.07
C PRO A 90 21.58 19.99 -9.96
N GLU A 91 20.56 20.85 -10.02
CA GLU A 91 20.37 21.89 -9.00
C GLU A 91 19.94 21.29 -7.66
N SER A 92 19.06 20.28 -7.68
CA SER A 92 18.60 19.61 -6.44
C SER A 92 19.35 18.32 -6.11
N GLN A 93 20.36 17.96 -6.90
CA GLN A 93 21.14 16.72 -6.78
C GLN A 93 20.26 15.48 -6.76
N GLN A 94 19.30 15.42 -7.69
CA GLN A 94 18.35 14.31 -7.80
C GLN A 94 18.24 13.79 -9.22
N VAL A 95 18.00 12.48 -9.31
CA VAL A 95 17.78 11.78 -10.57
C VAL A 95 16.64 10.79 -10.40
N ALA A 96 15.84 10.62 -11.44
CA ALA A 96 14.78 9.63 -11.44
C ALA A 96 14.69 8.88 -12.77
N ALA A 97 14.10 7.69 -12.74
CA ALA A 97 13.82 6.90 -13.91
C ALA A 97 12.46 6.22 -13.84
N ILE A 98 11.80 6.11 -15.00
CA ILE A 98 10.70 5.17 -15.24
C ILE A 98 11.26 4.08 -16.16
N THR A 99 11.18 2.83 -15.72
CA THR A 99 11.67 1.64 -16.45
C THR A 99 10.73 0.46 -16.17
N THR A 100 11.00 -0.69 -16.77
CA THR A 100 10.40 -1.97 -16.40
C THR A 100 11.44 -2.87 -15.74
N ILE A 101 10.99 -3.81 -14.92
CA ILE A 101 11.76 -4.93 -14.36
C ILE A 101 10.88 -6.18 -14.31
N GLY A 102 11.48 -7.36 -14.18
CA GLY A 102 10.74 -8.58 -13.85
C GLY A 102 11.06 -9.05 -12.43
N GLU A 103 10.06 -9.51 -11.67
CA GLU A 103 10.20 -10.06 -10.32
C GLU A 103 9.52 -11.45 -10.27
N ASN A 104 10.29 -12.54 -10.10
CA ASN A 104 9.75 -13.91 -10.08
C ASN A 104 8.78 -14.28 -11.24
N GLY A 105 8.94 -13.68 -12.42
CA GLY A 105 8.06 -13.91 -13.58
C GLY A 105 6.83 -13.00 -13.66
N VAL A 106 6.74 -12.00 -12.77
CA VAL A 106 5.80 -10.87 -12.88
C VAL A 106 6.56 -9.69 -13.47
N ASP A 107 6.11 -9.18 -14.61
CA ASP A 107 6.66 -7.96 -15.19
C ASP A 107 6.01 -6.73 -14.53
N SER A 108 6.83 -5.77 -14.13
CA SER A 108 6.43 -4.61 -13.33
C SER A 108 7.03 -3.32 -13.90
N ILE A 109 6.31 -2.22 -13.76
CA ILE A 109 6.82 -0.86 -13.99
C ILE A 109 7.52 -0.42 -12.71
N TYR A 110 8.76 0.04 -12.86
CA TYR A 110 9.62 0.48 -11.78
C TYR A 110 9.97 1.95 -11.97
N ALA A 111 9.38 2.79 -11.14
CA ALA A 111 9.72 4.20 -11.06
C ALA A 111 10.59 4.44 -9.82
N VAL A 112 11.75 5.07 -10.00
CA VAL A 112 12.71 5.30 -8.91
C VAL A 112 13.25 6.71 -8.94
N ARG A 113 13.44 7.31 -7.76
CA ARG A 113 14.10 8.58 -7.52
C ARG A 113 15.26 8.37 -6.54
N LEU A 114 16.42 8.92 -6.87
CA LEU A 114 17.64 8.94 -6.04
C LEU A 114 17.98 10.39 -5.67
N LYS A 115 18.41 10.61 -4.43
CA LYS A 115 18.96 11.90 -3.96
C LYS A 115 20.40 11.69 -3.54
N VAL A 116 21.27 12.54 -4.05
CA VAL A 116 22.67 12.61 -3.65
C VAL A 116 22.79 13.62 -2.52
N GLY A 117 23.47 13.23 -1.43
CA GLY A 117 23.80 14.09 -0.31
C GLY A 117 24.96 15.02 -0.62
N GLU A 118 25.28 15.91 0.32
CA GLU A 118 26.43 16.83 0.21
C GLU A 118 27.79 16.09 0.14
N ASP A 119 27.82 14.83 0.59
CA ASP A 119 28.97 13.93 0.56
C ASP A 119 29.14 13.19 -0.79
N GLY A 120 28.25 13.42 -1.76
CA GLY A 120 28.24 12.70 -3.03
C GLY A 120 27.68 11.27 -2.93
N GLU A 121 27.16 10.86 -1.77
CA GLU A 121 26.58 9.54 -1.55
C GLU A 121 25.05 9.58 -1.69
N ILE A 122 24.43 8.46 -2.05
CA ILE A 122 22.98 8.34 -2.12
C ILE A 122 22.40 8.40 -0.70
N SER A 123 21.64 9.46 -0.41
CA SER A 123 21.00 9.68 0.90
C SER A 123 19.55 9.20 0.94
N GLU A 124 18.86 9.20 -0.20
CA GLU A 124 17.46 8.75 -0.30
C GLU A 124 17.24 7.97 -1.60
N ILE A 125 16.52 6.86 -1.50
CA ILE A 125 16.06 6.03 -2.61
C ILE A 125 14.55 5.84 -2.41
N GLU A 126 13.76 6.33 -3.35
CA GLU A 126 12.30 6.25 -3.31
C GLU A 126 11.81 5.54 -4.57
N THR A 127 11.09 4.43 -4.39
CA THR A 127 10.65 3.57 -5.48
C THR A 127 9.14 3.35 -5.42
N GLN A 128 8.52 3.40 -6.58
CA GLN A 128 7.16 2.95 -6.82
C GLN A 128 7.22 1.79 -7.81
N ILE A 129 6.70 0.65 -7.37
CA ILE A 129 6.62 -0.60 -8.11
C ILE A 129 5.15 -0.84 -8.42
N THR A 130 4.81 -0.67 -9.69
CA THR A 130 3.48 -0.90 -10.24
C THR A 130 3.51 -2.25 -10.94
N ARG A 131 2.78 -3.22 -10.39
CA ARG A 131 2.82 -4.61 -10.85
C ARG A 131 1.74 -4.84 -11.91
N ASP A 132 1.68 -3.98 -12.92
CA ASP A 132 0.80 -4.13 -14.09
C ASP A 132 1.60 -4.80 -15.24
N PRO A 133 1.42 -6.11 -15.50
CA PRO A 133 2.14 -6.79 -16.57
C PRO A 133 1.77 -6.27 -17.96
N ASP A 134 0.52 -5.82 -18.14
CA ASP A 134 0.09 -5.25 -19.42
C ASP A 134 0.73 -3.88 -19.64
N GLY A 135 0.87 -3.09 -18.57
CA GLY A 135 1.59 -1.82 -18.55
C GLY A 135 3.08 -1.97 -18.81
N ALA A 136 3.73 -2.92 -18.13
CA ALA A 136 5.12 -3.27 -18.37
C ALA A 136 5.33 -3.72 -19.83
N ALA A 137 4.43 -4.56 -20.37
CA ALA A 137 4.50 -4.99 -21.77
C ALA A 137 4.31 -3.82 -22.76
N ARG A 138 3.44 -2.84 -22.45
CA ARG A 138 3.28 -1.62 -23.26
C ARG A 138 4.57 -0.80 -23.28
N TYR A 139 5.21 -0.60 -22.13
CA TYR A 139 6.51 0.06 -22.06
C TYR A 139 7.58 -0.70 -22.85
N GLU A 140 7.70 -2.01 -22.69
CA GLU A 140 8.66 -2.83 -23.43
C GLU A 140 8.45 -2.78 -24.95
N LYS A 141 7.20 -2.66 -25.39
CA LYS A 141 6.85 -2.47 -26.80
C LYS A 141 7.25 -1.08 -27.31
N MET A 142 7.11 -0.03 -26.50
CA MET A 142 7.58 1.31 -26.85
C MET A 142 9.10 1.34 -26.97
N GLY A 143 9.81 0.65 -26.06
CA GLY A 143 11.27 0.51 -26.04
C GLY A 143 12.04 1.77 -25.66
N GLN A 144 11.51 2.96 -25.89
CA GLN A 144 12.11 4.25 -25.49
C GLN A 144 11.02 5.33 -25.36
N PRO A 145 11.24 6.39 -24.57
CA PRO A 145 10.31 7.52 -24.50
C PRO A 145 10.20 8.25 -25.85
N GLU A 146 9.12 9.02 -26.04
CA GLU A 146 9.01 9.93 -27.19
C GLU A 146 10.21 10.87 -27.26
N ALA A 147 10.71 11.14 -28.48
CA ALA A 147 11.94 11.93 -28.68
C ALA A 147 11.91 13.30 -27.97
N VAL A 148 10.75 13.96 -27.92
CA VAL A 148 10.59 15.28 -27.29
C VAL A 148 10.90 15.31 -25.80
N TRP A 149 10.82 14.16 -25.12
CA TRP A 149 11.25 14.04 -23.73
C TRP A 149 12.76 14.18 -23.56
N LEU A 150 13.54 13.80 -24.57
CA LEU A 150 15.00 13.76 -24.52
C LEU A 150 15.65 15.03 -25.11
N GLU A 151 14.86 15.86 -25.79
CA GLU A 151 15.31 17.09 -26.43
C GLU A 151 15.57 18.20 -25.41
N ALA A 152 16.81 18.71 -25.38
CA ALA A 152 17.16 19.90 -24.62
C ALA A 152 16.49 21.14 -25.20
N VAL A 153 15.90 21.96 -24.34
CA VAL A 153 15.31 23.25 -24.72
C VAL A 153 16.43 24.32 -24.70
N PRO A 154 16.55 25.19 -25.72
CA PRO A 154 17.52 26.28 -25.70
C PRO A 154 17.35 27.17 -24.45
N PRO A 155 18.43 27.64 -23.80
CA PRO A 155 18.32 28.41 -22.55
C PRO A 155 17.36 29.62 -22.63
N ALA A 156 17.32 30.32 -23.76
CA ALA A 156 16.43 31.47 -23.97
C ALA A 156 14.92 31.12 -24.06
N GLN A 157 14.58 29.84 -24.23
CA GLN A 157 13.21 29.33 -24.33
C GLN A 157 12.76 28.61 -23.05
N ARG A 158 13.67 28.44 -22.08
CA ARG A 158 13.37 27.79 -20.80
C ARG A 158 12.56 28.73 -19.91
N ILE A 159 11.51 28.21 -19.29
CA ILE A 159 10.88 28.82 -18.13
C ILE A 159 11.61 28.36 -16.86
N SER A 160 11.48 29.16 -15.80
CA SER A 160 12.16 28.89 -14.53
C SER A 160 11.66 27.61 -13.85
N ARG A 161 12.49 26.99 -13.02
CA ARG A 161 12.11 25.93 -12.07
C ARG A 161 10.78 26.19 -11.35
N ALA A 162 10.61 27.39 -10.81
CA ALA A 162 9.39 27.77 -10.10
C ALA A 162 8.14 27.75 -11.00
N MET A 163 8.28 28.17 -12.26
CA MET A 163 7.20 28.07 -13.24
C MET A 163 6.93 26.63 -13.67
N LEU A 164 7.95 25.80 -13.86
CA LEU A 164 7.78 24.37 -14.15
C LEU A 164 6.94 23.70 -13.05
N ILE A 165 7.32 23.89 -11.78
CA ILE A 165 6.57 23.37 -10.63
C ILE A 165 5.14 23.93 -10.61
N ALA A 166 4.97 25.25 -10.76
CA ALA A 166 3.67 25.89 -10.68
C ALA A 166 2.70 25.41 -11.77
N GLN A 167 3.19 25.20 -12.99
CA GLN A 167 2.39 24.72 -14.11
C GLN A 167 2.05 23.24 -13.96
N SER A 168 3.01 22.39 -13.58
CA SER A 168 2.74 20.97 -13.27
C SER A 168 1.73 20.83 -12.13
N ASN A 169 1.81 21.65 -11.08
CA ASN A 169 0.85 21.61 -9.97
C ASN A 169 -0.59 22.03 -10.35
N LYS A 170 -0.79 22.75 -11.46
CA LYS A 170 -2.15 23.06 -11.95
C LYS A 170 -2.89 21.81 -12.38
N TYR A 171 -2.19 20.79 -12.89
CA TYR A 171 -2.78 19.49 -13.22
C TYR A 171 -3.51 18.90 -12.01
N TYR A 172 -2.81 18.80 -10.87
CA TYR A 172 -3.39 18.27 -9.64
C TYR A 172 -4.50 19.15 -9.06
N SER A 173 -4.34 20.47 -9.16
CA SER A 173 -5.38 21.41 -8.71
C SER A 173 -6.64 21.30 -9.57
N GLY A 174 -6.50 21.03 -10.87
CA GLY A 174 -7.62 20.82 -11.79
C GLY A 174 -8.27 19.45 -11.70
N MET A 175 -7.53 18.41 -11.32
CA MET A 175 -8.01 17.04 -11.21
C MET A 175 -8.75 16.81 -9.89
N GLN A 176 -8.23 17.35 -8.79
CA GLN A 176 -8.85 17.21 -7.48
C GLN A 176 -10.27 17.78 -7.51
N ARG A 177 -11.27 16.92 -7.25
CA ARG A 177 -12.69 17.26 -7.34
C ARG A 177 -13.06 17.95 -8.66
N ASN A 178 -12.44 17.51 -9.75
CA ASN A 178 -12.49 18.09 -11.10
C ASN A 178 -13.81 18.80 -11.42
N ASP A 179 -13.76 20.14 -11.50
CA ASP A 179 -14.90 21.00 -11.80
C ASP A 179 -15.00 21.23 -13.32
N PRO A 180 -16.08 20.86 -14.01
CA PRO A 180 -16.21 21.10 -15.46
C PRO A 180 -16.15 22.59 -15.84
N LYS A 181 -16.30 23.52 -14.89
CA LYS A 181 -16.18 24.98 -15.11
C LYS A 181 -14.78 25.54 -14.80
N GLY A 182 -13.82 24.68 -14.47
CA GLY A 182 -12.44 25.08 -14.18
C GLY A 182 -11.71 25.67 -15.40
N ASN A 183 -10.67 26.46 -15.15
CA ASN A 183 -9.79 26.96 -16.20
C ASN A 183 -8.68 25.93 -16.48
N TYR A 184 -8.81 25.25 -17.62
CA TYR A 184 -7.88 24.20 -18.06
C TYR A 184 -6.97 24.61 -19.23
N SER A 185 -6.90 25.92 -19.53
CA SER A 185 -6.08 26.46 -20.62
C SER A 185 -4.56 26.29 -20.43
N PHE A 186 -4.12 25.64 -19.36
CA PHE A 186 -2.73 25.32 -19.08
C PHE A 186 -2.23 24.05 -19.78
N PHE A 187 -3.10 23.29 -20.46
CA PHE A 187 -2.67 22.23 -21.37
C PHE A 187 -2.28 22.80 -22.73
N ASP A 188 -1.28 22.18 -23.34
CA ASP A 188 -1.00 22.37 -24.76
C ASP A 188 -2.12 21.72 -25.58
N LYS A 189 -2.41 22.25 -26.78
CA LYS A 189 -3.44 21.67 -27.65
C LYS A 189 -3.08 20.26 -28.11
N ASP A 190 -1.79 19.97 -28.21
CA ASP A 190 -1.27 18.68 -28.63
C ASP A 190 -0.87 17.81 -27.42
N CYS A 191 -1.43 18.10 -26.23
CA CYS A 191 -1.14 17.34 -25.01
C CYS A 191 -1.55 15.87 -25.14
N ASN A 192 -0.64 14.97 -24.73
CA ASN A 192 -0.92 13.55 -24.55
C ASN A 192 -0.58 13.06 -23.14
N ARG A 193 -1.38 12.12 -22.64
CA ARG A 193 -1.20 11.46 -21.35
C ARG A 193 -1.04 9.95 -21.52
N LEU A 194 0.00 9.41 -20.91
CA LEU A 194 0.23 7.98 -20.70
C LEU A 194 -0.01 7.62 -19.23
N GLU A 195 -0.74 6.55 -18.99
CA GLU A 195 -0.97 5.94 -17.66
C GLU A 195 -0.58 4.47 -17.79
N ASP A 196 0.49 4.04 -17.11
CA ASP A 196 1.08 2.70 -17.26
C ASP A 196 1.33 2.35 -18.75
N ALA A 197 1.95 3.30 -19.47
CA ALA A 197 2.15 3.31 -20.92
C ALA A 197 0.89 3.18 -21.81
N LEU A 198 -0.32 3.13 -21.23
CA LEU A 198 -1.55 3.24 -21.98
C LEU A 198 -1.76 4.71 -22.32
N GLN A 199 -1.84 5.04 -23.61
CA GLN A 199 -2.27 6.38 -24.01
C GLN A 199 -3.74 6.56 -23.66
N THR A 200 -4.04 7.58 -22.87
CA THR A 200 -5.39 7.84 -22.33
C THR A 200 -6.04 9.09 -22.91
N THR A 201 -5.43 9.71 -23.93
CA THR A 201 -5.90 10.92 -24.61
C THR A 201 -5.74 10.79 -26.12
N ASN A 202 -6.57 11.48 -26.90
CA ASN A 202 -6.51 11.47 -28.37
C ASN A 202 -6.51 10.05 -29.00
N VAL A 203 -7.09 9.08 -28.30
CA VAL A 203 -7.19 7.68 -28.74
C VAL A 203 -8.32 7.55 -29.76
N LYS A 204 -8.06 6.90 -30.89
CA LYS A 204 -9.05 6.75 -31.98
C LYS A 204 -10.01 5.58 -31.79
N SER A 205 -9.81 4.74 -30.78
CA SER A 205 -10.67 3.58 -30.52
C SER A 205 -11.95 3.97 -29.77
N GLY A 206 -12.98 3.14 -29.89
CA GLY A 206 -14.21 3.22 -29.09
C GLY A 206 -14.16 2.33 -27.86
N ASP A 207 -12.96 2.01 -27.36
CA ASP A 207 -12.79 1.15 -26.19
C ASP A 207 -13.16 1.92 -24.92
N ALA A 208 -13.66 1.21 -23.92
CA ALA A 208 -13.98 1.81 -22.64
C ALA A 208 -12.71 2.26 -21.90
N TYR A 209 -12.78 3.41 -21.22
CA TYR A 209 -11.68 3.91 -20.40
C TYR A 209 -11.65 3.26 -19.01
N GLY A 210 -10.63 2.45 -18.73
CA GLY A 210 -10.41 1.82 -17.42
C GLY A 210 -11.65 1.06 -16.92
N HIS A 211 -12.07 1.34 -15.68
CA HIS A 211 -13.28 0.74 -15.10
C HIS A 211 -14.61 1.42 -15.55
N SER A 212 -14.56 2.46 -16.41
CA SER A 212 -15.72 3.24 -16.86
C SER A 212 -16.50 2.55 -17.99
N ASN A 213 -17.73 3.02 -18.26
CA ASN A 213 -18.48 2.71 -19.48
C ASN A 213 -18.24 3.72 -20.61
N ASP A 214 -17.44 4.75 -20.34
CA ASP A 214 -17.23 5.84 -21.28
C ASP A 214 -16.20 5.44 -22.34
N THR A 215 -16.61 5.51 -23.60
CA THR A 215 -15.78 5.19 -24.78
C THR A 215 -15.27 6.44 -25.50
N VAL A 216 -15.65 7.63 -25.03
CA VAL A 216 -15.33 8.91 -25.67
C VAL A 216 -14.24 9.65 -24.91
N PHE A 217 -14.16 9.48 -23.59
CA PHE A 217 -13.21 10.16 -22.71
C PHE A 217 -11.78 10.05 -23.25
N ALA A 218 -11.32 8.84 -23.58
CA ALA A 218 -9.96 8.63 -24.09
C ALA A 218 -9.71 9.24 -25.48
N SER A 219 -10.76 9.56 -26.25
CA SER A 219 -10.63 10.22 -27.56
C SER A 219 -10.40 11.73 -27.47
N LEU A 220 -10.66 12.32 -26.30
CA LEU A 220 -10.46 13.75 -26.05
C LEU A 220 -8.99 14.05 -25.74
N GLY A 221 -8.57 15.28 -26.03
CA GLY A 221 -7.29 15.83 -25.54
C GLY A 221 -7.34 16.17 -24.04
N CYS A 222 -6.19 16.43 -23.43
CA CYS A 222 -6.06 16.66 -21.98
C CYS A 222 -7.01 17.76 -21.45
N GLU A 223 -7.06 18.92 -22.11
CA GLU A 223 -7.93 20.03 -21.70
C GLU A 223 -9.40 19.63 -21.74
N ALA A 224 -9.83 19.02 -22.84
CA ALA A 224 -11.21 18.61 -23.05
C ALA A 224 -11.62 17.55 -22.03
N GLN A 225 -10.75 16.61 -21.66
CA GLN A 225 -11.03 15.64 -20.59
C GLN A 225 -11.35 16.33 -19.26
N PHE A 226 -10.54 17.31 -18.84
CA PHE A 226 -10.77 18.01 -17.59
C PHE A 226 -12.06 18.87 -17.62
N GLN A 227 -12.40 19.43 -18.78
CA GLN A 227 -13.65 20.18 -18.98
C GLN A 227 -14.91 19.31 -18.82
N THR A 228 -14.80 17.99 -18.90
CA THR A 228 -15.95 17.10 -18.69
C THR A 228 -16.34 16.97 -17.21
N GLY A 229 -15.42 17.21 -16.27
CA GLY A 229 -15.63 16.88 -14.85
C GLY A 229 -15.49 15.39 -14.52
N PHE A 230 -15.14 14.54 -15.49
CA PHE A 230 -15.12 13.09 -15.34
C PHE A 230 -14.20 12.61 -14.22
N LEU A 231 -13.10 13.31 -13.94
CA LEU A 231 -12.11 12.94 -12.91
C LEU A 231 -12.52 13.32 -11.48
N SER A 232 -13.76 13.78 -11.26
CA SER A 232 -14.24 14.26 -9.96
C SER A 232 -14.29 13.20 -8.86
N PHE A 233 -14.15 11.92 -9.20
CA PHE A 233 -13.97 10.83 -8.25
C PHE A 233 -12.64 10.90 -7.48
N VAL A 234 -11.63 11.62 -8.00
CA VAL A 234 -10.41 11.95 -7.27
C VAL A 234 -10.72 13.04 -6.23
N THR A 235 -11.04 12.62 -5.02
CA THR A 235 -11.61 13.50 -3.99
C THR A 235 -10.60 14.41 -3.30
N LYS A 236 -9.34 13.99 -3.25
CA LYS A 236 -8.22 14.74 -2.67
C LYS A 236 -6.91 14.31 -3.33
N ILE A 237 -6.01 15.26 -3.60
CA ILE A 237 -4.65 15.00 -4.06
C ILE A 237 -3.71 15.70 -3.09
N ARG A 238 -3.06 14.92 -2.22
CA ARG A 238 -2.17 15.39 -1.16
C ARG A 238 -0.71 15.08 -1.48
N ASP A 239 0.17 15.54 -0.60
CA ASP A 239 1.59 15.18 -0.57
C ASP A 239 2.31 15.45 -1.90
N ARG A 240 1.89 16.52 -2.58
CA ARG A 240 2.38 16.91 -3.89
C ARG A 240 3.83 17.39 -3.78
N ARG A 241 4.77 16.56 -4.21
CA ARG A 241 6.20 16.87 -4.25
C ARG A 241 6.68 16.90 -5.70
N PHE A 242 7.69 17.73 -5.97
CA PHE A 242 8.30 17.89 -7.28
C PHE A 242 9.82 17.67 -7.16
N PRO A 243 10.25 16.43 -6.82
CA PRO A 243 11.63 16.16 -6.43
C PRO A 243 12.63 16.33 -7.58
N VAL A 244 12.23 16.09 -8.84
CA VAL A 244 13.14 16.22 -9.98
C VAL A 244 12.57 17.25 -10.94
N VAL A 245 13.26 18.40 -11.07
CA VAL A 245 12.93 19.44 -12.05
C VAL A 245 14.07 19.53 -13.04
N ASP A 246 13.87 18.92 -14.20
CA ASP A 246 14.81 18.93 -15.30
C ASP A 246 14.64 20.23 -16.10
N GLU A 247 15.35 21.28 -15.71
CA GLU A 247 15.29 22.59 -16.39
C GLU A 247 15.83 22.53 -17.82
N GLU A 248 16.78 21.64 -18.12
CA GLU A 248 17.35 21.53 -19.46
C GLU A 248 16.32 21.02 -20.47
N ARG A 249 15.56 19.99 -20.08
CA ARG A 249 14.50 19.38 -20.88
C ARG A 249 13.12 19.91 -20.51
N GLN A 250 13.01 20.93 -19.66
CA GLN A 250 11.75 21.54 -19.20
C GLN A 250 10.72 20.47 -18.81
N ALA A 251 11.17 19.51 -18.00
CA ALA A 251 10.39 18.40 -17.52
C ALA A 251 10.39 18.34 -15.98
N VAL A 252 9.34 17.77 -15.40
CA VAL A 252 9.20 17.62 -13.94
C VAL A 252 8.72 16.22 -13.64
N LEU A 253 9.42 15.47 -12.80
CA LEU A 253 8.84 14.31 -12.13
C LEU A 253 8.25 14.75 -10.80
N ALA A 254 6.95 14.52 -10.64
CA ALA A 254 6.22 14.73 -9.40
C ALA A 254 5.92 13.39 -8.73
N ILE A 255 5.81 13.43 -7.40
CA ILE A 255 5.30 12.32 -6.60
C ILE A 255 4.09 12.83 -5.83
N THR A 256 2.96 12.13 -5.96
CA THR A 256 1.68 12.56 -5.36
C THR A 256 0.87 11.40 -4.82
N THR A 257 -0.13 11.72 -3.99
CA THR A 257 -1.06 10.73 -3.45
C THR A 257 -2.50 11.16 -3.74
N LEU A 258 -3.24 10.31 -4.43
CA LEU A 258 -4.61 10.51 -4.90
C LEU A 258 -5.56 9.68 -4.05
N ASP A 259 -6.39 10.35 -3.25
CA ASP A 259 -7.39 9.71 -2.40
C ASP A 259 -8.78 9.73 -3.07
N HIS A 260 -9.44 8.57 -3.02
CA HIS A 260 -10.79 8.32 -3.47
C HIS A 260 -11.58 7.84 -2.25
N ASN A 261 -12.40 8.70 -1.63
CA ASN A 261 -13.11 8.34 -0.41
C ASN A 261 -14.38 7.48 -0.64
N GLY A 262 -14.68 7.11 -1.88
CA GLY A 262 -15.85 6.28 -2.23
C GLY A 262 -17.22 6.96 -2.14
N THR A 263 -17.28 8.27 -1.83
CA THR A 263 -18.56 9.00 -1.69
C THR A 263 -19.12 9.53 -3.00
N VAL A 264 -18.28 9.73 -4.00
CA VAL A 264 -18.74 10.14 -5.33
C VAL A 264 -19.47 8.96 -5.92
N ARG A 265 -20.75 9.13 -6.28
CA ARG A 265 -21.58 8.05 -6.86
C ARG A 265 -22.09 8.31 -8.27
N ARG A 266 -21.86 9.49 -8.82
CA ARG A 266 -22.21 9.86 -10.19
C ARG A 266 -21.11 10.73 -10.76
N LEU A 267 -20.66 10.41 -11.98
CA LEU A 267 -19.74 11.24 -12.72
C LEU A 267 -20.49 12.21 -13.62
N TYR A 268 -19.86 13.35 -13.90
CA TYR A 268 -20.32 14.23 -14.95
C TYR A 268 -20.35 13.51 -16.28
N SER A 269 -21.30 13.90 -17.11
CA SER A 269 -21.49 13.27 -18.40
C SER A 269 -20.51 13.83 -19.43
N VAL A 270 -19.70 12.96 -20.02
CA VAL A 270 -18.84 13.32 -21.15
C VAL A 270 -19.66 13.50 -22.43
N ASN A 271 -20.79 12.80 -22.58
CA ASN A 271 -21.59 12.71 -23.82
C ASN A 271 -23.13 12.60 -23.66
N GLY A 272 -23.69 13.10 -22.56
CA GLY A 272 -25.12 12.93 -22.21
C GLY A 272 -25.47 11.63 -21.48
N THR A 273 -24.59 10.63 -21.46
CA THR A 273 -24.65 9.45 -20.56
C THR A 273 -23.94 9.76 -19.24
N SER A 274 -24.66 9.73 -18.12
CA SER A 274 -24.01 9.65 -16.80
C SER A 274 -23.39 8.26 -16.66
N SER A 275 -22.08 8.17 -16.47
CA SER A 275 -21.43 6.88 -16.20
C SER A 275 -21.61 6.52 -14.72
N PRO A 276 -22.21 5.36 -14.38
CA PRO A 276 -22.17 4.87 -13.02
C PRO A 276 -20.71 4.70 -12.60
N ILE A 277 -20.41 5.06 -11.35
CA ILE A 277 -19.05 4.91 -10.84
C ILE A 277 -18.68 3.43 -10.77
N PRO A 278 -17.47 3.06 -11.20
CA PRO A 278 -17.05 1.66 -11.17
C PRO A 278 -16.97 1.10 -9.75
N ALA A 279 -17.21 -0.21 -9.63
CA ALA A 279 -17.20 -0.90 -8.33
C ALA A 279 -15.85 -0.77 -7.59
N TYR A 280 -14.74 -0.62 -8.31
CA TYR A 280 -13.43 -0.29 -7.74
C TYR A 280 -13.46 0.90 -6.76
N PHE A 281 -14.28 1.93 -7.06
CA PHE A 281 -14.45 3.13 -6.24
C PHE A 281 -15.68 3.07 -5.32
N ASP A 282 -16.22 1.88 -5.03
CA ASP A 282 -17.23 1.69 -3.99
C ASP A 282 -16.66 1.76 -2.58
N VAL A 283 -15.34 1.77 -2.46
CA VAL A 283 -14.64 1.75 -1.18
C VAL A 283 -13.57 2.83 -1.18
N PRO A 284 -13.13 3.29 0.01
CA PRO A 284 -12.00 4.19 0.12
C PRO A 284 -10.72 3.55 -0.45
N ARG A 285 -10.05 4.26 -1.35
CA ARG A 285 -8.83 3.83 -2.07
C ARG A 285 -7.83 4.97 -2.13
N THR A 286 -6.54 4.67 -1.99
CA THR A 286 -5.46 5.64 -2.20
C THR A 286 -4.51 5.10 -3.27
N LEU A 287 -4.17 5.95 -4.23
CA LEU A 287 -3.13 5.68 -5.22
C LEU A 287 -1.92 6.59 -4.95
N GLU A 288 -0.73 6.03 -4.99
CA GLU A 288 0.51 6.78 -5.10
C GLU A 288 0.92 6.85 -6.57
N ALA A 289 1.39 8.01 -7.00
CA ALA A 289 1.77 8.29 -8.39
C ALA A 289 3.16 8.88 -8.48
N MET A 290 3.99 8.35 -9.38
CA MET A 290 5.15 9.03 -9.94
C MET A 290 4.80 9.45 -11.36
N GLU A 291 4.70 10.77 -11.58
CA GLU A 291 4.16 11.35 -12.81
C GLU A 291 5.10 12.41 -13.36
N ALA A 292 5.52 12.21 -14.60
CA ALA A 292 6.36 13.12 -15.34
C ALA A 292 5.53 14.08 -16.21
N PHE A 293 5.95 15.34 -16.28
CA PHE A 293 5.36 16.38 -17.11
C PHE A 293 6.43 17.00 -18.00
N ARG A 294 6.21 17.00 -19.32
CA ARG A 294 6.98 17.83 -20.28
C ARG A 294 6.21 19.10 -20.53
N LEU A 295 6.90 20.25 -20.46
CA LEU A 295 6.29 21.53 -20.80
C LEU A 295 6.76 22.04 -22.15
N HIS A 296 5.84 22.66 -22.88
CA HIS A 296 6.10 23.44 -24.08
C HIS A 296 5.72 24.90 -23.81
N GLY A 297 6.73 25.75 -23.64
CA GLY A 297 6.53 27.06 -23.04
C GLY A 297 5.96 26.93 -21.62
N ASP A 298 4.81 27.54 -21.36
CA ASP A 298 4.12 27.47 -20.06
C ASP A 298 2.99 26.43 -20.01
N LYS A 299 2.90 25.54 -21.01
CA LYS A 299 1.80 24.56 -21.17
C LYS A 299 2.27 23.13 -20.94
N LEU A 300 1.40 22.31 -20.35
CA LEU A 300 1.61 20.87 -20.21
C LEU A 300 1.44 20.17 -21.56
N PHE A 301 2.50 19.52 -22.04
CA PHE A 301 2.58 18.96 -23.39
C PHE A 301 2.65 17.43 -23.42
N ARG A 302 3.38 16.80 -22.50
CA ARG A 302 3.33 15.34 -22.29
C ARG A 302 3.19 15.04 -20.82
N ILE A 303 2.43 14.01 -20.53
CA ILE A 303 2.22 13.49 -19.18
C ILE A 303 2.46 11.99 -19.23
N GLU A 304 3.31 11.48 -18.35
CA GLU A 304 3.61 10.06 -18.25
C GLU A 304 3.54 9.65 -16.78
N MET A 305 2.60 8.77 -16.46
CA MET A 305 2.30 8.39 -15.09
C MET A 305 2.43 6.88 -14.92
N ALA A 306 3.01 6.47 -13.80
CA ALA A 306 2.80 5.16 -13.22
C ALA A 306 2.05 5.29 -11.89
N LEU A 307 1.18 4.35 -11.56
CA LEU A 307 0.38 4.37 -10.32
C LEU A 307 0.51 3.07 -9.53
N THR A 308 0.49 3.13 -8.20
CA THR A 308 0.34 1.94 -7.37
C THR A 308 -0.70 2.17 -6.28
N GLU A 309 -1.46 1.14 -5.92
CA GLU A 309 -2.43 1.24 -4.84
C GLU A 309 -1.77 1.00 -3.48
N VAL A 310 -2.10 1.87 -2.53
CA VAL A 310 -1.64 1.79 -1.13
C VAL A 310 -2.85 1.93 -0.18
N PRO A 311 -2.73 1.51 1.09
CA PRO A 311 -3.80 1.66 2.08
C PRO A 311 -4.39 3.07 2.14
N TYR A 312 -5.71 3.17 2.28
CA TYR A 312 -6.41 4.45 2.29
C TYR A 312 -5.90 5.36 3.42
N GLY A 313 -5.55 6.60 3.08
CA GLY A 313 -5.00 7.58 4.02
C GLY A 313 -3.52 7.40 4.37
N MET A 314 -2.82 6.43 3.77
CA MET A 314 -1.39 6.21 4.01
C MET A 314 -0.55 7.42 3.60
N GLY A 315 0.24 7.94 4.55
CA GLY A 315 1.12 9.09 4.35
C GLY A 315 2.44 8.74 3.67
N SER A 316 3.11 9.72 3.07
CA SER A 316 4.47 9.55 2.54
C SER A 316 5.51 9.64 3.65
N PRO A 317 6.53 8.75 3.67
CA PRO A 317 7.62 8.78 4.66
C PRO A 317 8.60 9.96 4.47
N PHE A 318 8.47 10.73 3.39
CA PHE A 318 9.33 11.88 3.06
C PHE A 318 8.70 13.24 3.42
N LEU A 319 7.53 13.28 4.06
CA LEU A 319 6.92 14.54 4.48
C LEU A 319 7.52 15.05 5.78
N ALA A 320 8.01 16.29 5.76
CA ALA A 320 8.57 16.98 6.92
C ALA A 320 7.52 17.72 7.77
N SER A 321 6.27 17.83 7.31
CA SER A 321 5.21 18.55 8.04
C SER A 321 4.63 17.67 9.15
N PRO A 322 4.30 18.23 10.33
CA PRO A 322 3.59 17.45 11.34
C PRO A 322 2.29 16.93 10.74
N ALA A 323 2.06 15.63 10.87
CA ALA A 323 0.81 15.01 10.45
C ALA A 323 -0.37 15.81 11.01
N ALA A 324 -1.42 16.00 10.20
CA ALA A 324 -2.64 16.64 10.66
C ALA A 324 -3.11 15.98 11.96
N ASP A 325 -3.55 16.75 12.95
CA ASP A 325 -4.14 16.16 14.16
C ASP A 325 -5.51 15.58 13.81
N LEU A 326 -5.55 14.26 13.60
CA LEU A 326 -6.76 13.52 13.24
C LEU A 326 -7.61 13.16 14.46
N ARG A 327 -7.23 13.60 15.67
CA ARG A 327 -7.96 13.30 16.89
C ARG A 327 -9.30 14.04 16.96
N GLY A 328 -10.34 13.35 17.40
CA GLY A 328 -11.69 13.90 17.48
C GLY A 328 -11.91 14.86 18.65
N ALA A 329 -12.85 15.78 18.49
CA ALA A 329 -13.17 16.82 19.47
C ALA A 329 -13.79 16.29 20.78
N GLY A 330 -14.37 15.08 20.78
CA GLY A 330 -15.12 14.50 21.89
C GLY A 330 -16.58 14.98 21.96
N THR A 331 -17.39 14.36 22.82
CA THR A 331 -18.78 14.76 23.09
C THR A 331 -19.03 14.89 24.60
N ASN A 332 -20.20 15.40 24.98
CA ASN A 332 -20.64 15.47 26.39
C ASN A 332 -21.36 14.20 26.88
N LEU A 333 -21.48 13.15 26.05
CA LEU A 333 -22.21 11.91 26.37
C LEU A 333 -21.34 10.91 27.13
N THR A 334 -21.87 10.14 28.07
CA THR A 334 -21.09 9.13 28.85
C THR A 334 -21.80 7.80 28.93
N THR A 335 -21.05 6.71 29.05
CA THR A 335 -21.54 5.37 29.39
C THR A 335 -21.56 5.14 30.91
N ALA A 336 -22.05 3.99 31.34
CA ALA A 336 -22.01 3.57 32.74
C ALA A 336 -20.56 3.41 33.25
N MET A 337 -20.34 3.71 34.54
CA MET A 337 -19.06 3.54 35.22
C MET A 337 -19.24 2.72 36.52
N PRO A 338 -18.53 1.59 36.71
CA PRO A 338 -17.69 0.91 35.71
C PRO A 338 -18.53 0.40 34.52
N CYS A 339 -17.94 0.36 33.33
CA CYS A 339 -18.60 -0.18 32.14
C CYS A 339 -18.39 -1.71 32.13
N ASP A 340 -19.39 -2.44 32.61
CA ASP A 340 -19.40 -3.90 32.59
C ASP A 340 -19.61 -4.47 31.18
N ARG A 341 -19.74 -5.80 31.07
CA ARG A 341 -19.97 -6.45 29.77
C ARG A 341 -21.23 -5.93 29.06
N ALA A 342 -22.33 -5.76 29.79
CA ALA A 342 -23.58 -5.33 29.17
C ALA A 342 -23.46 -3.90 28.65
N CYS A 343 -22.76 -3.04 29.40
CA CYS A 343 -22.37 -1.71 28.95
C CYS A 343 -21.51 -1.76 27.68
N LEU A 344 -20.44 -2.56 27.64
CA LEU A 344 -19.55 -2.69 26.50
C LEU A 344 -20.24 -3.26 25.25
N ASP A 345 -21.10 -4.28 25.42
CA ASP A 345 -21.94 -4.80 24.34
C ASP A 345 -22.84 -3.71 23.76
N GLY A 346 -23.44 -2.86 24.61
CA GLY A 346 -24.25 -1.71 24.19
C GLY A 346 -23.43 -0.64 23.47
N VAL A 347 -22.17 -0.43 23.85
CA VAL A 347 -21.26 0.49 23.14
C VAL A 347 -20.97 -0.02 21.73
N VAL A 348 -20.75 -1.33 21.54
CA VAL A 348 -20.60 -1.92 20.20
C VAL A 348 -21.83 -1.61 19.34
N ASP A 349 -23.03 -1.87 19.86
CA ASP A 349 -24.28 -1.63 19.13
C ASP A 349 -24.45 -0.15 18.76
N GLN A 350 -24.10 0.79 19.67
CA GLN A 350 -24.12 2.23 19.40
C GLN A 350 -23.12 2.65 18.33
N VAL A 351 -21.89 2.15 18.37
CA VAL A 351 -20.85 2.46 17.35
C VAL A 351 -21.28 1.96 15.98
N LEU A 352 -21.77 0.72 15.88
CA LEU A 352 -22.26 0.18 14.62
C LEU A 352 -23.42 1.01 14.05
N GLN A 353 -24.35 1.45 14.90
CA GLN A 353 -25.45 2.31 14.49
C GLN A 353 -24.95 3.70 14.03
N ALA A 354 -23.99 4.29 14.73
CA ALA A 354 -23.39 5.57 14.35
C ALA A 354 -22.63 5.48 13.03
N MET A 355 -21.90 4.39 12.77
CA MET A 355 -21.22 4.15 11.49
C MET A 355 -22.22 4.04 10.33
N LEU A 356 -23.32 3.29 10.52
CA LEU A 356 -24.39 3.18 9.51
C LEU A 356 -25.17 4.49 9.29
N ALA A 357 -25.22 5.35 10.31
CA ALA A 357 -25.81 6.67 10.22
C ALA A 357 -24.85 7.71 9.64
N HIS A 358 -23.58 7.36 9.43
CA HIS A 358 -22.51 8.27 9.06
C HIS A 358 -22.37 9.46 10.04
N ASP A 359 -22.67 9.23 11.33
CA ASP A 359 -22.74 10.27 12.35
C ASP A 359 -22.24 9.78 13.72
N ALA A 360 -21.01 10.17 14.06
CA ALA A 360 -20.39 9.86 15.34
C ALA A 360 -20.84 10.76 16.51
N SER A 361 -21.65 11.81 16.26
CA SER A 361 -22.02 12.79 17.29
C SER A 361 -22.89 12.21 18.41
N SER A 362 -23.56 11.08 18.14
CA SER A 362 -24.36 10.31 19.10
C SER A 362 -23.52 9.48 20.08
N LEU A 363 -22.21 9.39 19.87
CA LEU A 363 -21.33 8.53 20.66
C LEU A 363 -20.75 9.25 21.89
N PRO A 364 -20.47 8.53 22.99
CA PRO A 364 -19.78 9.05 24.17
C PRO A 364 -18.27 9.21 23.92
N LEU A 365 -17.86 10.13 23.07
CA LEU A 365 -16.46 10.28 22.64
C LEU A 365 -15.64 11.08 23.65
N ALA A 366 -14.42 10.63 23.94
CA ALA A 366 -13.42 11.42 24.67
C ALA A 366 -12.87 12.53 23.77
N LYS A 367 -12.46 13.66 24.36
CA LYS A 367 -11.61 14.62 23.65
C LYS A 367 -10.29 13.94 23.30
N GLY A 368 -9.87 14.04 22.05
CA GLY A 368 -8.67 13.36 21.58
C GLY A 368 -8.92 11.94 21.08
N VAL A 369 -10.18 11.50 20.92
CA VAL A 369 -10.53 10.16 20.44
C VAL A 369 -9.81 9.85 19.12
N ARG A 370 -9.28 8.64 18.99
CA ARG A 370 -8.53 8.20 17.81
C ARG A 370 -9.34 7.21 17.00
N TYR A 371 -9.30 7.37 15.68
CA TYR A 371 -9.88 6.42 14.73
C TYR A 371 -8.81 5.94 13.76
N SER A 372 -8.77 4.63 13.51
CA SER A 372 -7.94 4.06 12.45
C SER A 372 -8.74 3.11 11.57
N GLU A 373 -8.40 3.06 10.29
CA GLU A 373 -8.85 2.02 9.36
C GLU A 373 -7.64 1.30 8.78
N ASN A 374 -7.63 -0.03 8.83
CA ASN A 374 -6.57 -0.86 8.24
C ASN A 374 -5.16 -0.39 8.65
N GLY A 375 -5.03 0.03 9.91
CA GLY A 375 -3.76 0.49 10.49
C GLY A 375 -3.37 1.94 10.19
N GLN A 376 -4.11 2.68 9.37
CA GLN A 376 -3.89 4.12 9.16
C GLN A 376 -4.79 4.95 10.06
N PHE A 377 -4.25 5.98 10.71
CA PHE A 377 -5.09 6.97 11.40
C PHE A 377 -5.86 7.80 10.39
N LEU A 378 -7.17 7.93 10.62
CA LEU A 378 -8.08 8.73 9.82
C LEU A 378 -8.86 9.68 10.71
N GLY A 379 -9.42 10.74 10.12
CA GLY A 379 -10.40 11.56 10.82
C GLY A 379 -11.63 10.73 11.17
N LEU A 380 -12.17 10.89 12.39
CA LEU A 380 -13.44 10.23 12.74
C LEU A 380 -14.56 10.74 11.83
N GLY A 381 -15.18 9.85 11.06
CA GLY A 381 -16.15 10.20 10.02
C GLY A 381 -15.62 10.05 8.58
N ASP A 382 -14.33 9.76 8.39
CA ASP A 382 -13.72 9.44 7.08
C ASP A 382 -13.67 7.92 6.83
N GLY A 383 -13.32 7.51 5.62
CA GLY A 383 -13.11 6.11 5.23
C GLY A 383 -14.41 5.30 5.30
N LEU A 384 -14.37 4.17 6.01
CA LEU A 384 -15.50 3.27 6.22
C LEU A 384 -16.73 3.99 6.77
N TRP A 385 -16.54 5.08 7.54
CA TRP A 385 -17.65 5.89 8.04
C TRP A 385 -18.43 6.60 6.93
N GLU A 386 -17.87 6.82 5.73
CA GLU A 386 -18.57 7.49 4.63
C GLU A 386 -19.23 6.49 3.65
N THR A 387 -18.76 5.25 3.62
CA THR A 387 -19.13 4.27 2.58
C THR A 387 -19.99 3.12 3.10
N LEU A 388 -20.00 2.86 4.41
CA LEU A 388 -20.68 1.71 5.00
C LEU A 388 -22.20 1.79 4.87
N GLY A 389 -22.79 0.90 4.07
CA GLY A 389 -24.24 0.83 3.86
C GLY A 389 -24.94 -0.23 4.71
N GLN A 390 -24.26 -1.35 5.02
CA GLN A 390 -24.85 -2.45 5.78
C GLN A 390 -23.81 -3.14 6.68
N MET A 391 -24.26 -3.66 7.82
CA MET A 391 -23.48 -4.47 8.75
C MET A 391 -24.32 -5.62 9.28
N ALA A 392 -23.72 -6.81 9.40
CA ALA A 392 -24.33 -7.94 10.06
C ALA A 392 -24.45 -7.70 11.57
N ARG A 393 -25.62 -7.99 12.13
CA ARG A 393 -25.95 -7.75 13.55
C ARG A 393 -25.65 -8.99 14.39
N PRO A 394 -24.84 -8.89 15.45
CA PRO A 394 -24.59 -10.00 16.37
C PRO A 394 -25.89 -10.55 16.97
N GLY A 395 -26.05 -11.87 16.95
CA GLY A 395 -27.23 -12.56 17.48
C GLY A 395 -28.46 -12.56 16.56
N VAL A 396 -28.40 -11.87 15.42
CA VAL A 396 -29.46 -11.88 14.38
C VAL A 396 -28.93 -12.54 13.11
N ASP A 397 -27.79 -12.07 12.62
CA ASP A 397 -27.20 -12.52 11.36
C ASP A 397 -26.22 -13.68 11.56
N ASN A 398 -26.09 -14.53 10.54
CA ASN A 398 -25.34 -15.79 10.62
C ASN A 398 -23.82 -15.61 10.75
N TYR A 399 -23.29 -14.45 10.37
CA TYR A 399 -21.86 -14.13 10.39
C TYR A 399 -21.62 -12.79 11.11
N ALA A 400 -21.87 -12.80 12.41
CA ALA A 400 -21.57 -11.67 13.28
C ALA A 400 -21.34 -12.14 14.73
N ALA A 401 -20.41 -11.50 15.42
CA ALA A 401 -20.15 -11.66 16.84
C ALA A 401 -19.65 -10.35 17.46
N ARG A 402 -19.86 -10.22 18.76
CA ARG A 402 -19.29 -9.16 19.59
C ARG A 402 -18.67 -9.74 20.84
N PHE A 403 -17.69 -9.04 21.39
CA PHE A 403 -16.86 -9.50 22.49
C PHE A 403 -16.59 -8.36 23.45
N ALA A 404 -16.38 -8.67 24.73
CA ALA A 404 -16.14 -7.67 25.76
C ALA A 404 -15.08 -8.15 26.75
N ASP A 405 -14.19 -7.24 27.12
CA ASP A 405 -13.17 -7.39 28.16
C ASP A 405 -13.30 -6.23 29.16
N PRO A 406 -14.21 -6.34 30.15
CA PRO A 406 -14.43 -5.28 31.14
C PRO A 406 -13.18 -4.85 31.91
N PRO A 407 -12.28 -5.76 32.35
CA PRO A 407 -11.02 -5.38 32.99
C PRO A 407 -10.18 -4.39 32.19
N SER A 408 -10.14 -4.53 30.86
CA SER A 408 -9.44 -3.59 29.99
C SER A 408 -10.34 -2.50 29.41
N GLY A 409 -11.64 -2.47 29.71
CA GLY A 409 -12.57 -1.52 29.09
C GLY A 409 -12.62 -1.62 27.56
N THR A 410 -12.37 -2.81 27.00
CA THR A 410 -12.29 -3.00 25.54
C THR A 410 -13.47 -3.85 25.06
N ALA A 411 -14.10 -3.42 23.98
CA ALA A 411 -15.10 -4.20 23.26
C ALA A 411 -14.64 -4.44 21.82
N ALA A 412 -15.19 -5.46 21.18
CA ALA A 412 -14.90 -5.75 19.78
C ALA A 412 -16.10 -6.28 19.02
N TYR A 413 -16.03 -6.15 17.70
CA TYR A 413 -17.00 -6.67 16.74
C TYR A 413 -16.27 -7.47 15.65
N TRP A 414 -16.94 -8.48 15.12
CA TRP A 414 -16.58 -9.21 13.90
C TRP A 414 -17.84 -9.47 13.10
N GLY A 415 -17.88 -9.12 11.82
CA GLY A 415 -19.02 -9.49 10.97
C GLY A 415 -18.95 -8.98 9.55
N LEU A 416 -19.91 -9.44 8.74
CA LEU A 416 -20.07 -9.00 7.36
C LEU A 416 -20.47 -7.53 7.28
N SER A 417 -19.97 -6.83 6.27
CA SER A 417 -20.30 -5.45 5.92
C SER A 417 -20.58 -5.35 4.42
N ASN A 418 -21.31 -4.31 3.99
CA ASN A 418 -21.32 -3.87 2.60
C ASN A 418 -21.05 -2.36 2.52
N GLU A 419 -20.11 -1.98 1.68
CA GLU A 419 -19.83 -0.59 1.27
C GLU A 419 -20.33 -0.42 -0.16
N HIS A 420 -21.40 0.34 -0.36
CA HIS A 420 -22.18 0.38 -1.60
C HIS A 420 -22.48 -1.04 -2.14
N SER A 421 -21.86 -1.48 -3.24
CA SER A 421 -22.02 -2.82 -3.81
C SER A 421 -20.91 -3.81 -3.43
N THR A 422 -19.89 -3.37 -2.68
CA THR A 422 -18.74 -4.18 -2.31
C THR A 422 -18.96 -4.85 -0.95
N PRO A 423 -19.00 -6.20 -0.89
CA PRO A 423 -19.05 -6.91 0.39
C PRO A 423 -17.70 -6.86 1.12
N GLY A 424 -17.75 -6.95 2.44
CA GLY A 424 -16.61 -6.86 3.34
C GLY A 424 -16.77 -7.72 4.60
N VAL A 425 -15.68 -7.89 5.34
CA VAL A 425 -15.67 -8.31 6.73
C VAL A 425 -14.96 -7.24 7.55
N VAL A 426 -15.59 -6.83 8.65
CA VAL A 426 -15.04 -5.83 9.55
C VAL A 426 -14.75 -6.45 10.91
N ALA A 427 -13.52 -6.27 11.37
CA ALA A 427 -13.14 -6.44 12.76
C ALA A 427 -12.99 -5.05 13.41
N LEU A 428 -13.70 -4.79 14.51
CA LEU A 428 -13.57 -3.55 15.27
C LEU A 428 -12.98 -3.81 16.64
N ARG A 429 -12.16 -2.88 17.11
CA ARG A 429 -11.81 -2.67 18.52
C ARG A 429 -12.33 -1.32 18.97
N ILE A 430 -12.99 -1.28 20.13
CA ILE A 430 -13.49 -0.05 20.75
C ILE A 430 -12.95 -0.01 22.18
N LYS A 431 -12.20 1.03 22.52
CA LYS A 431 -11.69 1.26 23.87
C LYS A 431 -12.56 2.28 24.58
N VAL A 432 -13.04 1.92 25.76
CA VAL A 432 -13.77 2.79 26.67
C VAL A 432 -12.91 3.02 27.91
N ASP A 433 -12.69 4.29 28.24
CA ASP A 433 -12.06 4.72 29.49
C ASP A 433 -12.89 5.85 30.11
N SER A 434 -13.06 5.81 31.43
CA SER A 434 -13.79 6.85 32.16
C SER A 434 -15.16 7.18 31.54
N GLY A 435 -15.89 6.13 31.13
CA GLY A 435 -17.19 6.17 30.46
C GLY A 435 -17.22 6.88 29.11
N LYS A 436 -16.07 7.01 28.44
CA LYS A 436 -15.91 7.61 27.11
C LYS A 436 -15.15 6.68 26.18
N ILE A 437 -15.47 6.69 24.90
CA ILE A 437 -14.71 6.03 23.84
C ILE A 437 -13.45 6.85 23.56
N THR A 438 -12.29 6.23 23.72
CA THR A 438 -10.99 6.86 23.46
C THR A 438 -10.36 6.39 22.15
N GLU A 439 -10.69 5.18 21.69
CA GLU A 439 -10.13 4.58 20.47
C GLU A 439 -11.20 3.76 19.75
N ILE A 440 -11.26 3.91 18.43
CA ILE A 440 -11.98 3.02 17.52
C ILE A 440 -10.98 2.57 16.46
N GLU A 441 -10.75 1.28 16.36
CA GLU A 441 -9.91 0.70 15.33
C GLU A 441 -10.74 -0.24 14.48
N ALA A 442 -10.77 0.01 13.17
CA ALA A 442 -11.42 -0.81 12.18
C ALA A 442 -10.39 -1.51 11.30
N ILE A 443 -10.58 -2.81 11.08
CA ILE A 443 -9.88 -3.59 10.07
C ILE A 443 -10.95 -4.10 9.12
N ALA A 444 -10.94 -3.58 7.90
CA ALA A 444 -11.89 -3.89 6.85
C ALA A 444 -11.21 -4.70 5.75
N VAL A 445 -11.64 -5.96 5.61
CA VAL A 445 -11.25 -6.84 4.50
C VAL A 445 -12.38 -6.80 3.47
N ARG A 446 -12.15 -6.07 2.38
CA ARG A 446 -13.09 -5.86 1.29
C ARG A 446 -12.92 -6.94 0.23
N ALA A 447 -13.99 -7.25 -0.48
CA ALA A 447 -13.94 -8.20 -1.57
C ALA A 447 -13.18 -7.64 -2.78
N GLU A 448 -12.21 -8.41 -3.27
CA GLU A 448 -11.45 -8.14 -4.49
C GLU A 448 -11.84 -9.20 -5.52
N SER A 449 -12.78 -8.86 -6.40
CA SER A 449 -13.39 -9.82 -7.33
C SER A 449 -13.22 -9.38 -8.79
N PRO A 450 -12.82 -10.30 -9.68
CA PRO A 450 -12.87 -10.03 -11.10
C PRO A 450 -14.32 -9.95 -11.56
N SER A 451 -14.66 -8.90 -12.30
CA SER A 451 -15.99 -8.69 -12.88
C SER A 451 -15.85 -7.88 -14.17
N ALA A 452 -16.96 -7.63 -14.87
CA ALA A 452 -16.98 -6.80 -16.05
C ALA A 452 -16.27 -5.47 -15.76
N ARG A 453 -15.31 -5.11 -16.64
CA ARG A 453 -14.47 -3.90 -16.50
C ARG A 453 -13.66 -3.89 -15.19
N GLY A 454 -13.01 -5.00 -14.86
CA GLY A 454 -12.06 -5.12 -13.74
C GLY A 454 -12.70 -5.31 -12.35
N GLY A 455 -14.01 -5.12 -12.20
CA GLY A 455 -14.70 -5.36 -10.92
C GLY A 455 -14.23 -4.44 -9.81
N THR A 456 -13.95 -5.03 -8.64
CA THR A 456 -13.39 -4.30 -7.49
C THR A 456 -11.87 -4.31 -7.45
N MET A 457 -11.24 -5.10 -8.32
CA MET A 457 -9.79 -5.28 -8.35
C MET A 457 -9.06 -4.04 -8.85
N THR A 458 -7.87 -3.82 -8.30
CA THR A 458 -6.90 -2.87 -8.82
C THR A 458 -6.30 -3.34 -10.15
N LEU A 459 -5.97 -2.40 -11.04
CA LEU A 459 -5.22 -2.67 -12.28
C LEU A 459 -3.70 -2.60 -12.05
N MET A 460 -3.26 -2.14 -10.88
CA MET A 460 -1.86 -1.80 -10.57
C MET A 460 -1.08 -2.96 -9.92
N ARG A 461 -1.71 -4.14 -9.79
CA ARG A 461 -1.07 -5.40 -9.39
C ARG A 461 -1.82 -6.60 -9.96
N PRO A 462 -1.18 -7.77 -10.16
CA PRO A 462 -1.90 -8.96 -10.56
C PRO A 462 -2.94 -9.36 -9.49
N SER A 463 -3.93 -10.15 -9.91
CA SER A 463 -4.80 -10.85 -8.96
C SER A 463 -3.94 -11.67 -8.01
N LEU A 464 -4.12 -11.44 -6.71
CA LEU A 464 -3.49 -12.27 -5.69
C LEU A 464 -4.51 -13.30 -5.22
N PRO A 465 -4.31 -14.61 -5.48
CA PRO A 465 -5.28 -15.65 -5.13
C PRO A 465 -5.40 -15.92 -3.61
N VAL A 466 -4.87 -15.01 -2.80
CA VAL A 466 -5.01 -14.96 -1.34
C VAL A 466 -6.17 -14.06 -0.92
N GLU A 467 -6.60 -13.12 -1.76
CA GLU A 467 -7.63 -12.15 -1.41
C GLU A 467 -9.03 -12.75 -1.46
N TRP A 468 -9.92 -12.24 -0.61
CA TRP A 468 -11.29 -12.71 -0.58
C TRP A 468 -12.09 -12.10 -1.73
N GLU A 469 -12.73 -12.93 -2.55
CA GLU A 469 -13.48 -12.48 -3.73
C GLU A 469 -14.96 -12.16 -3.43
N GLY A 470 -15.34 -12.05 -2.15
CA GLY A 470 -16.75 -11.83 -1.76
C GLY A 470 -17.61 -13.10 -1.81
N ASN A 471 -17.01 -14.27 -1.96
CA ASN A 471 -17.69 -15.55 -1.88
C ASN A 471 -18.28 -15.79 -0.48
N SER A 472 -19.38 -16.53 -0.40
CA SER A 472 -20.09 -16.78 0.87
C SER A 472 -19.18 -17.36 1.95
N LEU A 473 -19.15 -16.71 3.12
CA LEU A 473 -18.46 -17.21 4.32
C LEU A 473 -19.27 -18.27 5.07
N GLY A 474 -20.52 -18.52 4.65
CA GLY A 474 -21.46 -19.35 5.39
C GLY A 474 -21.77 -18.77 6.78
N ARG A 475 -21.94 -19.65 7.77
CA ARG A 475 -22.15 -19.25 9.17
C ARG A 475 -20.80 -19.08 9.87
N LEU A 476 -20.70 -18.09 10.76
CA LEU A 476 -19.61 -18.05 11.73
C LEU A 476 -19.74 -19.25 12.67
N ASP A 477 -18.63 -19.95 12.96
CA ASP A 477 -18.67 -21.12 13.86
C ASP A 477 -19.35 -20.73 15.19
N PRO A 478 -20.45 -21.39 15.59
CA PRO A 478 -21.20 -21.04 16.80
C PRO A 478 -20.36 -21.01 18.08
N VAL A 479 -19.20 -21.67 18.12
CA VAL A 479 -18.28 -21.62 19.27
C VAL A 479 -17.81 -20.20 19.63
N PHE A 480 -17.79 -19.27 18.67
CA PHE A 480 -17.42 -17.86 18.92
C PHE A 480 -18.55 -17.08 19.62
N GLN A 481 -19.77 -17.60 19.60
CA GLN A 481 -20.95 -16.97 20.22
C GLN A 481 -21.28 -17.59 21.59
N GLN A 482 -20.66 -18.72 21.94
CA GLN A 482 -20.93 -19.44 23.18
C GLN A 482 -20.14 -18.91 24.37
N ASN A 483 -20.83 -18.69 25.50
CA ASN A 483 -20.19 -18.51 26.80
C ASN A 483 -19.51 -19.80 27.24
N LYS A 484 -18.43 -19.69 28.03
CA LYS A 484 -17.83 -20.85 28.66
C LYS A 484 -18.34 -21.08 30.07
N THR A 485 -18.34 -22.34 30.46
CA THR A 485 -18.46 -22.80 31.85
C THR A 485 -17.08 -23.30 32.33
N GLY A 486 -16.60 -22.82 33.49
CA GLY A 486 -15.47 -23.43 34.20
C GLY A 486 -14.03 -23.08 33.75
N PHE A 487 -13.77 -21.91 33.17
CA PHE A 487 -12.44 -21.51 32.68
C PHE A 487 -11.73 -20.50 33.60
N ALA A 488 -10.41 -20.67 33.81
CA ALA A 488 -9.59 -19.85 34.70
C ALA A 488 -9.00 -18.57 34.06
N GLY A 489 -9.32 -18.26 32.80
CA GLY A 489 -8.80 -17.09 32.07
C GLY A 489 -7.81 -17.46 30.95
N ILE A 490 -7.58 -16.52 30.03
CA ILE A 490 -6.71 -16.71 28.85
C ILE A 490 -5.24 -16.65 29.30
N PRO A 491 -4.41 -17.69 29.06
CA PRO A 491 -3.01 -17.65 29.45
C PRO A 491 -2.28 -16.48 28.77
N SER A 492 -1.55 -15.67 29.55
CA SER A 492 -0.90 -14.46 29.05
C SER A 492 0.16 -14.72 27.99
N THR A 493 0.80 -15.89 28.01
CA THR A 493 1.84 -16.29 27.05
C THR A 493 1.31 -16.95 25.78
N LEU A 494 0.01 -17.29 25.74
CA LEU A 494 -0.57 -18.09 24.65
C LEU A 494 -0.45 -17.40 23.30
N MET A 495 -0.72 -16.10 23.24
CA MET A 495 -0.68 -15.36 21.98
C MET A 495 0.74 -15.08 21.51
N THR A 496 1.68 -14.86 22.42
CA THR A 496 3.10 -14.82 22.08
C THR A 496 3.54 -16.14 21.47
N ALA A 497 3.24 -17.29 22.11
CA ALA A 497 3.58 -18.60 21.58
C ALA A 497 2.95 -18.86 20.20
N TYR A 498 1.68 -18.47 20.03
CA TYR A 498 0.98 -18.60 18.76
C TYR A 498 1.66 -17.80 17.63
N PHE A 499 1.95 -16.51 17.84
CA PHE A 499 2.58 -15.68 16.82
C PHE A 499 4.04 -16.09 16.55
N ASP A 500 4.78 -16.50 17.59
CA ASP A 500 6.11 -17.12 17.43
C ASP A 500 6.04 -18.38 16.58
N GLY A 501 5.00 -19.20 16.78
CA GLY A 501 4.78 -20.40 15.97
C GLY A 501 4.42 -20.09 14.52
N LEU A 502 3.67 -19.03 14.25
CA LEU A 502 3.42 -18.54 12.89
C LEU A 502 4.73 -18.10 12.22
N GLU A 503 5.55 -17.33 12.93
CA GLU A 503 6.82 -16.80 12.40
C GLU A 503 7.85 -17.90 12.12
N ARG A 504 7.93 -18.89 13.01
CA ARG A 504 8.86 -20.02 12.87
C ARG A 504 8.34 -21.14 11.98
N HIS A 505 7.10 -21.03 11.49
CA HIS A 505 6.37 -22.14 10.86
C HIS A 505 6.44 -23.43 11.69
N SER A 506 6.17 -23.30 13.00
CA SER A 506 6.30 -24.40 13.95
C SER A 506 5.20 -24.39 14.99
N SER A 507 4.44 -25.48 15.06
CA SER A 507 3.46 -25.72 16.10
C SER A 507 4.09 -26.17 17.43
N ALA A 508 5.40 -26.35 17.49
CA ALA A 508 6.09 -26.77 18.70
C ALA A 508 5.94 -25.70 19.81
N GLY A 509 5.40 -26.10 20.96
CA GLY A 509 5.12 -25.19 22.07
C GLY A 509 3.84 -24.36 21.92
N VAL A 510 3.10 -24.50 20.82
CA VAL A 510 1.81 -23.85 20.63
C VAL A 510 0.69 -24.83 21.04
N PRO A 511 -0.08 -24.53 22.09
CA PRO A 511 -1.06 -25.47 22.60
C PRO A 511 -2.30 -25.45 21.71
N PHE A 512 -2.38 -26.37 20.75
CA PHE A 512 -3.59 -26.64 19.98
C PHE A 512 -4.37 -27.81 20.60
N THR A 513 -5.70 -27.76 20.56
CA THR A 513 -6.51 -28.98 20.75
C THR A 513 -6.32 -29.91 19.55
N SER A 514 -6.46 -31.22 19.74
CA SER A 514 -6.34 -32.21 18.66
C SER A 514 -7.34 -32.01 17.51
N THR A 515 -8.47 -31.38 17.79
CA THR A 515 -9.52 -31.07 16.80
C THR A 515 -9.48 -29.63 16.30
N CYS A 516 -8.36 -28.92 16.49
CA CYS A 516 -8.26 -27.53 16.08
C CYS A 516 -8.39 -27.39 14.56
N ALA A 517 -9.27 -26.49 14.13
CA ALA A 517 -9.48 -26.12 12.73
C ALA A 517 -9.31 -24.61 12.54
N ARG A 518 -8.75 -24.22 11.40
CA ARG A 518 -8.59 -22.83 10.96
C ARG A 518 -9.26 -22.64 9.61
N ARG A 519 -9.94 -21.52 9.44
CA ARG A 519 -10.57 -21.07 8.20
C ARG A 519 -10.12 -19.64 7.90
N ASP A 520 -9.50 -19.42 6.74
CA ASP A 520 -9.15 -18.08 6.22
C ASP A 520 -9.93 -17.80 4.93
N ASN A 521 -10.54 -16.61 4.81
CA ASN A 521 -11.29 -16.16 3.63
C ASN A 521 -12.33 -17.20 3.15
N ALA A 522 -13.09 -17.79 4.09
CA ALA A 522 -14.02 -18.93 3.92
C ALA A 522 -13.40 -20.29 3.57
N GLY A 523 -12.15 -20.35 3.12
CA GLY A 523 -11.49 -21.61 2.79
C GLY A 523 -11.14 -22.38 4.06
N GLN A 524 -11.47 -23.67 4.11
CA GLN A 524 -11.03 -24.57 5.18
C GLN A 524 -10.52 -25.87 4.56
N GLY A 525 -9.23 -26.15 4.73
CA GLY A 525 -8.61 -27.40 4.29
C GLY A 525 -8.90 -28.56 5.25
N ASN A 526 -8.60 -29.79 4.82
CA ASN A 526 -8.60 -30.97 5.69
C ASN A 526 -7.28 -31.08 6.48
N LEU A 527 -6.94 -30.04 7.24
CA LEU A 527 -5.70 -29.93 8.02
C LEU A 527 -6.00 -29.43 9.43
N THR A 528 -5.17 -29.85 10.39
CA THR A 528 -5.22 -29.30 11.76
C THR A 528 -4.50 -27.95 11.80
N CYS A 529 -4.85 -27.12 12.78
CA CYS A 529 -4.11 -25.86 13.04
C CYS A 529 -2.61 -26.07 13.18
N ALA A 530 -2.19 -27.17 13.84
CA ALA A 530 -0.78 -27.51 13.99
C ALA A 530 -0.12 -27.81 12.64
N ALA A 531 -0.77 -28.61 11.78
CA ALA A 531 -0.27 -28.89 10.44
C ALA A 531 -0.15 -27.62 9.59
N GLN A 532 -1.16 -26.76 9.62
CA GLN A 532 -1.14 -25.48 8.88
C GLN A 532 -0.04 -24.55 9.39
N MET A 533 0.16 -24.47 10.70
CA MET A 533 1.25 -23.69 11.30
C MET A 533 2.64 -24.25 10.94
N ASN A 534 2.76 -25.57 10.74
CA ASN A 534 3.99 -26.20 10.25
C ASN A 534 4.20 -26.02 8.73
N GLY A 535 3.44 -25.14 8.07
CA GLY A 535 3.58 -24.82 6.66
C GLY A 535 2.91 -25.80 5.69
N ASN A 536 1.98 -26.65 6.16
CA ASN A 536 1.25 -27.57 5.28
C ASN A 536 -0.02 -26.92 4.70
N GLY A 537 -0.38 -27.31 3.48
CA GLY A 537 -1.61 -26.87 2.80
C GLY A 537 -1.36 -25.93 1.64
N VAL A 538 -2.44 -25.34 1.11
CA VAL A 538 -2.41 -24.32 0.06
C VAL A 538 -2.82 -22.97 0.65
N SER A 539 -2.21 -21.88 0.19
CA SER A 539 -2.60 -20.51 0.53
C SER A 539 -4.10 -20.26 0.22
N PRO A 540 -4.84 -19.46 1.01
CA PRO A 540 -4.42 -18.75 2.23
C PRO A 540 -4.35 -19.66 3.48
N ASN A 541 -4.78 -20.92 3.40
CA ASN A 541 -5.00 -21.80 4.56
C ASN A 541 -3.78 -22.64 4.97
N GLY A 542 -2.67 -22.54 4.25
CA GLY A 542 -1.34 -22.93 4.70
C GLY A 542 -0.51 -21.66 4.83
N LEU A 543 0.13 -21.43 5.98
CA LEU A 543 1.18 -20.42 6.06
C LEU A 543 2.27 -20.91 5.12
N TYR A 544 2.51 -20.23 4.02
CA TYR A 544 3.61 -20.66 3.16
C TYR A 544 4.91 -20.52 3.95
N ASN A 545 5.75 -21.55 3.97
CA ASN A 545 6.93 -21.64 4.84
C ASN A 545 8.06 -20.63 4.53
N LEU A 546 7.74 -19.60 3.75
CA LEU A 546 8.62 -18.51 3.33
C LEU A 546 8.27 -17.17 3.98
N THR A 547 7.18 -17.07 4.73
CA THR A 547 6.95 -15.85 5.53
C THR A 547 8.06 -15.72 6.57
N THR A 548 8.60 -14.52 6.74
CA THR A 548 9.82 -14.32 7.55
C THR A 548 9.58 -13.70 8.90
N THR A 549 8.65 -12.73 8.97
CA THR A 549 8.44 -11.91 10.16
C THR A 549 6.96 -11.78 10.43
N VAL A 550 6.55 -12.03 11.67
CA VAL A 550 5.21 -11.73 12.16
C VAL A 550 5.35 -10.55 13.11
N ARG A 551 4.93 -9.36 12.68
CA ARG A 551 5.07 -8.10 13.43
C ARG A 551 3.71 -7.45 13.67
N ASP A 552 3.73 -6.30 14.34
CA ASP A 552 2.53 -5.54 14.76
C ASP A 552 1.46 -6.44 15.41
N ARG A 553 1.92 -7.39 16.24
CA ARG A 553 1.10 -8.40 16.93
C ARG A 553 0.22 -7.70 17.97
N ARG A 554 -1.07 -7.50 17.68
CA ARG A 554 -1.98 -6.76 18.56
C ARG A 554 -3.18 -7.59 18.96
N ILE A 555 -3.41 -7.69 20.26
CA ILE A 555 -4.64 -8.25 20.84
C ILE A 555 -5.67 -7.13 20.86
N LEU A 556 -6.73 -7.30 20.07
CA LEU A 556 -7.80 -6.33 19.96
C LEU A 556 -8.78 -6.46 21.12
N VAL A 557 -9.10 -7.69 21.53
CA VAL A 557 -9.85 -7.99 22.76
C VAL A 557 -9.50 -9.39 23.26
N ALA A 558 -9.53 -9.59 24.58
CA ALA A 558 -9.39 -10.89 25.23
C ALA A 558 -10.63 -11.19 26.08
N ASP A 559 -11.67 -11.74 25.45
CA ASP A 559 -12.93 -12.08 26.11
C ASP A 559 -12.77 -13.38 26.91
N ALA A 560 -12.38 -13.25 28.19
CA ALA A 560 -12.17 -14.39 29.07
C ALA A 560 -13.44 -15.23 29.32
N ASN A 561 -14.62 -14.60 29.37
CA ASN A 561 -15.90 -15.31 29.62
C ASN A 561 -16.28 -16.20 28.43
N ARG A 562 -15.94 -15.79 27.21
CA ARG A 562 -16.15 -16.61 26.01
C ARG A 562 -14.92 -17.44 25.66
N GLY A 563 -13.75 -17.15 26.25
CA GLY A 563 -12.48 -17.76 25.87
C GLY A 563 -12.14 -17.45 24.40
N VAL A 564 -12.33 -16.20 23.98
CA VAL A 564 -12.03 -15.75 22.62
C VAL A 564 -11.03 -14.61 22.67
N VAL A 565 -10.03 -14.67 21.79
CA VAL A 565 -9.18 -13.54 21.47
C VAL A 565 -9.49 -13.08 20.05
N LEU A 566 -9.70 -11.78 19.85
CA LEU A 566 -9.58 -11.18 18.54
C LEU A 566 -8.20 -10.53 18.47
N ALA A 567 -7.42 -10.85 17.46
CA ALA A 567 -6.09 -10.28 17.27
C ALA A 567 -5.85 -9.94 15.80
N VAL A 568 -4.86 -9.09 15.55
CA VAL A 568 -4.34 -8.79 14.21
C VAL A 568 -2.82 -8.90 14.26
N ALA A 569 -2.22 -9.34 13.16
CA ALA A 569 -0.78 -9.30 12.95
C ALA A 569 -0.48 -9.01 11.48
N MET A 570 0.71 -8.46 11.23
CA MET A 570 1.30 -8.31 9.90
C MET A 570 2.26 -9.48 9.66
N VAL A 571 2.14 -10.14 8.53
CA VAL A 571 2.99 -11.28 8.15
C VAL A 571 3.71 -10.93 6.86
N ASP A 572 5.03 -10.77 6.93
CA ASP A 572 5.85 -10.39 5.79
C ASP A 572 6.24 -11.61 4.94
N ASN A 573 5.92 -11.55 3.66
CA ASN A 573 6.41 -12.44 2.63
C ASN A 573 7.42 -11.68 1.74
N PRO A 574 8.72 -12.05 1.77
CA PRO A 574 9.74 -11.39 0.97
C PRO A 574 9.84 -11.92 -0.46
N ALA A 575 9.09 -12.97 -0.84
CA ALA A 575 9.14 -13.61 -2.16
C ALA A 575 10.53 -14.19 -2.56
N THR A 576 11.37 -14.57 -1.59
CA THR A 576 12.76 -15.05 -1.82
C THR A 576 12.92 -16.58 -1.80
N GLY A 577 11.84 -17.34 -1.99
CA GLY A 577 11.92 -18.81 -1.95
C GLY A 577 12.39 -19.46 -3.24
N PRO A 578 12.65 -20.78 -3.23
CA PRO A 578 13.02 -21.51 -4.44
C PRO A 578 11.86 -21.57 -5.44
N ALA A 579 12.16 -21.31 -6.71
CA ALA A 579 11.18 -21.39 -7.79
C ALA A 579 10.75 -22.85 -8.08
N PRO A 580 9.50 -23.07 -8.57
CA PRO A 580 8.47 -22.07 -8.80
C PRO A 580 7.77 -21.67 -7.50
N LEU A 581 7.64 -20.36 -7.28
CA LEU A 581 6.82 -19.82 -6.21
C LEU A 581 5.34 -19.90 -6.60
N PRO A 582 4.42 -20.17 -5.66
CA PRO A 582 2.99 -20.07 -5.93
C PRO A 582 2.61 -18.61 -6.20
N ALA A 583 1.49 -18.40 -6.89
CA ALA A 583 1.04 -17.07 -7.32
C ALA A 583 0.88 -16.05 -6.16
N THR A 584 0.54 -16.51 -4.95
CA THR A 584 0.45 -15.64 -3.75
C THR A 584 1.81 -15.16 -3.25
N GLU A 585 2.90 -15.85 -3.61
CA GLU A 585 4.23 -15.56 -3.10
C GLU A 585 5.18 -14.99 -4.15
N LEU A 586 4.68 -14.66 -5.36
CA LEU A 586 5.53 -14.14 -6.44
C LEU A 586 6.10 -12.76 -6.14
N VAL A 587 5.39 -11.96 -5.35
CA VAL A 587 5.72 -10.55 -5.12
C VAL A 587 5.89 -10.25 -3.62
N PRO A 588 6.86 -9.41 -3.23
CA PRO A 588 7.02 -8.97 -1.86
C PRO A 588 5.73 -8.34 -1.34
N SER A 589 5.31 -8.78 -0.17
CA SER A 589 4.01 -8.41 0.39
C SER A 589 3.97 -8.50 1.91
N THR A 590 3.05 -7.76 2.51
CA THR A 590 2.68 -7.92 3.91
C THR A 590 1.22 -8.33 3.98
N TYR A 591 0.91 -9.40 4.69
CA TYR A 591 -0.46 -9.81 4.95
C TYR A 591 -0.93 -9.28 6.31
N MET A 592 -1.94 -8.43 6.31
CA MET A 592 -2.69 -8.08 7.53
C MET A 592 -3.74 -9.15 7.79
N ILE A 593 -3.66 -9.81 8.94
CA ILE A 593 -4.51 -10.96 9.25
C ILE A 593 -5.28 -10.72 10.56
N PRO A 594 -6.51 -10.16 10.53
CA PRO A 594 -7.42 -10.17 11.67
C PRO A 594 -7.97 -11.59 11.88
N GLN A 595 -7.97 -12.05 13.14
CA GLN A 595 -8.23 -13.44 13.51
C GLN A 595 -9.02 -13.55 14.81
N LEU A 596 -10.15 -14.27 14.78
CA LEU A 596 -10.82 -14.78 15.98
C LEU A 596 -10.23 -16.12 16.38
N ILE A 597 -9.75 -16.21 17.61
CA ILE A 597 -9.09 -17.38 18.17
C ILE A 597 -9.89 -17.89 19.36
N LYS A 598 -10.53 -19.04 19.21
CA LYS A 598 -11.23 -19.73 20.30
C LYS A 598 -10.23 -20.55 21.10
N ILE A 599 -10.26 -20.36 22.41
CA ILE A 599 -9.41 -21.06 23.37
C ILE A 599 -10.29 -21.94 24.24
N ASN A 600 -9.95 -23.21 24.38
CA ASN A 600 -10.58 -24.22 25.23
C ASN A 600 -9.53 -24.82 26.19
N ASN A 601 -9.75 -24.67 27.50
CA ASN A 601 -8.84 -25.14 28.56
C ASN A 601 -7.35 -24.80 28.34
N GLY A 602 -7.07 -23.56 27.94
CA GLY A 602 -5.70 -23.07 27.71
C GLY A 602 -5.13 -23.38 26.32
N SER A 603 -5.84 -24.15 25.50
CA SER A 603 -5.41 -24.53 24.15
C SER A 603 -6.31 -23.92 23.07
N ILE A 604 -5.74 -23.55 21.92
CA ILE A 604 -6.47 -23.03 20.77
C ILE A 604 -7.25 -24.15 20.10
N SER A 605 -8.55 -23.93 19.88
CA SER A 605 -9.46 -24.93 19.29
C SER A 605 -10.08 -24.50 17.97
N ARG A 606 -10.22 -23.20 17.69
CA ARG A 606 -10.74 -22.70 16.41
C ARG A 606 -10.07 -21.39 16.06
N ILE A 607 -9.84 -21.18 14.77
CA ILE A 607 -9.35 -19.92 14.23
C ILE A 607 -10.26 -19.54 13.04
N GLU A 608 -10.83 -18.35 13.07
CA GLU A 608 -11.48 -17.73 11.92
C GLU A 608 -10.63 -16.51 11.54
N GLY A 609 -10.07 -16.51 10.34
CA GLY A 609 -9.20 -15.45 9.85
C GLY A 609 -9.74 -14.82 8.57
N MET A 610 -9.37 -13.57 8.36
CA MET A 610 -9.41 -12.93 7.05
C MET A 610 -8.00 -12.49 6.69
N VAL A 611 -7.67 -12.47 5.40
CA VAL A 611 -6.36 -12.03 4.91
C VAL A 611 -6.54 -10.83 4.01
N LYS A 612 -5.83 -9.75 4.31
CA LYS A 612 -5.73 -8.56 3.47
C LYS A 612 -4.29 -8.33 3.05
N TRP A 613 -4.06 -8.12 1.76
CA TRP A 613 -2.76 -7.73 1.24
C TRP A 613 -2.45 -6.26 1.56
N MET A 614 -1.18 -5.99 1.86
CA MET A 614 -0.58 -4.68 2.06
C MET A 614 0.79 -4.62 1.36
N PRO A 615 1.31 -3.42 1.03
CA PRO A 615 2.68 -3.26 0.56
C PRO A 615 3.70 -3.92 1.49
N PHE A 616 4.80 -4.45 0.93
CA PHE A 616 5.85 -5.09 1.73
C PHE A 616 6.42 -4.13 2.77
N GLY A 617 6.56 -4.59 4.01
CA GLY A 617 7.03 -3.77 5.12
C GLY A 617 5.95 -2.86 5.73
N TYR A 618 4.69 -2.97 5.29
CA TYR A 618 3.60 -2.12 5.77
C TYR A 618 3.45 -2.15 7.29
N THR A 619 3.61 -1.01 7.96
CA THR A 619 3.51 -0.89 9.42
C THR A 619 2.26 -0.10 9.79
N SER A 620 1.53 -0.58 10.79
CA SER A 620 0.36 0.13 11.33
C SER A 620 0.82 1.36 12.11
N SER A 621 0.11 2.49 12.00
CA SER A 621 0.37 3.69 12.80
C SER A 621 0.33 3.43 14.31
N TRP A 622 -0.42 2.42 14.76
CA TRP A 622 -0.40 1.98 16.16
C TRP A 622 0.93 1.37 16.59
N ALA A 623 1.67 0.74 15.68
CA ALA A 623 2.99 0.17 15.93
C ALA A 623 4.10 1.22 15.81
N GLU A 624 3.98 2.14 14.85
CA GLU A 624 4.91 3.27 14.68
C GLU A 624 4.99 4.13 15.95
N GLU A 625 3.84 4.45 16.56
CA GLU A 625 3.81 5.20 17.82
C GLU A 625 4.57 4.48 18.94
N ASN A 626 4.47 3.16 19.05
CA ASN A 626 5.17 2.39 20.09
C ASN A 626 6.70 2.41 19.89
N ASN A 627 7.17 2.46 18.64
CA ASN A 627 8.60 2.53 18.31
C ASN A 627 9.18 3.95 18.50
N SER A 628 8.34 4.99 18.44
CA SER A 628 8.76 6.39 18.65
C SER A 628 9.18 6.72 20.09
N TRP A 629 8.95 5.82 21.05
CA TRP A 629 9.40 5.94 22.45
C TRP A 629 10.69 5.15 22.76
N THR A 630 11.30 4.50 21.77
CA THR A 630 12.54 3.70 21.91
C THR A 630 13.69 4.17 21.02
N GLY A 631 13.60 5.37 20.43
CA GLY A 631 14.66 6.01 19.66
C GLY A 631 15.58 6.88 20.51
#